data_AF-A0A920AZ34-F1
#
_entry.id   AF-A0A920AZ34-F1
#
_cell.length_a   1.000
_cell.length_b   1.000
_cell.length_c   1.000
_cell.angle_alpha   90.00
_cell.angle_beta   90.00
_cell.angle_gamma   90.00
#
_symmetry.space_group_name_H-M   'P 1'
#
loop_
_entity.id
_entity.type
_entity.pdbx_description
1 polymer ?
#
loop_
_entity_poly.entity_id
_entity_poly.type
_entity_poly.pdbx_seq_one_letter_code
_entity_poly.pdbx_strand_id
1 'polypeptide(L)'
;MYLINQQMNRDRNNYYGNNYTPHLYSNGRDSGSNPATWRDDARNITNEISLFTLTSTSIKEGRDITVSVSAKSLIDTSPNTELKLFVAVVLDKVVYPSSPNGLTDHYDVVVDLLSGNSGKKIIFEANLSKLKPLIGHFRSMDQ
;
A
#
# COMPACT_ATOMS: atom_id res chain seq x y z
N MET A 1 -16.14 -7.17 -15.38
CA MET A 1 -14.78 -6.75 -14.96
C MET A 1 -13.99 -7.94 -14.39
N TYR A 2 -13.72 -8.96 -15.23
CA TYR A 2 -12.92 -10.14 -14.85
C TYR A 2 -11.82 -10.47 -15.88
N LEU A 3 -11.70 -9.71 -16.98
CA LEU A 3 -10.88 -10.16 -18.12
C LEU A 3 -9.44 -9.65 -18.10
N ILE A 4 -9.16 -8.55 -17.40
CA ILE A 4 -7.81 -7.98 -17.26
C ILE A 4 -7.26 -8.35 -15.87
N ASN A 5 -5.99 -8.77 -15.80
CA ASN A 5 -5.26 -9.09 -14.57
C ASN A 5 -5.93 -10.15 -13.69
N GLN A 6 -6.40 -11.24 -14.29
CA GLN A 6 -7.08 -12.34 -13.59
C GLN A 6 -6.27 -12.87 -12.40
N GLN A 7 -4.95 -13.03 -12.58
CA GLN A 7 -4.09 -13.54 -11.51
C GLN A 7 -4.02 -12.55 -10.34
N MET A 8 -3.82 -11.26 -10.60
CA MET A 8 -3.83 -10.21 -9.58
C MET A 8 -5.16 -10.17 -8.82
N ASN A 9 -6.28 -10.25 -9.54
CA ASN A 9 -7.61 -10.26 -8.93
C ASN A 9 -7.82 -11.50 -8.07
N ARG A 10 -7.33 -12.67 -8.52
CA ARG A 10 -7.37 -13.92 -7.73
C ARG A 10 -6.52 -13.81 -6.48
N ASP A 11 -5.28 -13.33 -6.59
CA ASP A 11 -4.37 -13.18 -5.46
C ASP A 11 -4.92 -12.19 -4.42
N ARG A 12 -5.49 -11.07 -4.88
CA ARG A 12 -6.17 -10.10 -4.01
C ARG A 12 -7.40 -10.71 -3.33
N ASN A 13 -8.25 -11.42 -4.07
CA ASN A 13 -9.41 -12.10 -3.50
C ASN A 13 -9.00 -13.14 -2.44
N ASN A 14 -7.95 -13.91 -2.70
CA ASN A 14 -7.42 -14.89 -1.76
C ASN A 14 -6.86 -14.22 -0.50
N TYR A 15 -6.10 -13.13 -0.65
CA TYR A 15 -5.52 -12.39 0.47
C TYR A 15 -6.60 -11.83 1.41
N TYR A 16 -7.66 -11.28 0.85
CA TYR A 16 -8.75 -10.67 1.61
C TYR A 16 -9.89 -11.63 1.98
N GLY A 17 -9.87 -12.88 1.49
CA GLY A 17 -10.93 -13.87 1.72
C GLY A 17 -12.26 -13.53 1.02
N ASN A 18 -12.24 -12.72 -0.03
CA ASN A 18 -13.44 -12.27 -0.73
C ASN A 18 -13.84 -13.22 -1.88
N ASN A 19 -15.13 -13.54 -1.99
CA ASN A 19 -15.68 -14.38 -3.07
C ASN A 19 -16.77 -13.70 -3.91
N TYR A 20 -17.01 -12.39 -3.76
CA TYR A 20 -18.08 -11.68 -4.46
C TYR A 20 -17.72 -10.24 -4.81
N THR A 21 -18.53 -9.62 -5.69
CA THR A 21 -18.32 -8.24 -6.17
C THR A 21 -19.66 -7.52 -6.33
N PRO A 22 -19.74 -6.20 -6.06
CA PRO A 22 -18.65 -5.34 -5.58
C PRO A 22 -18.31 -5.62 -4.12
N HIS A 23 -17.06 -5.41 -3.70
CA HIS A 23 -16.62 -5.54 -2.31
C HIS A 23 -15.49 -4.56 -2.04
N LEU A 24 -15.57 -3.79 -0.96
CA LEU A 24 -14.57 -2.77 -0.61
C LEU A 24 -13.85 -3.12 0.68
N TYR A 25 -12.56 -2.82 0.72
CA TYR A 25 -11.78 -2.74 1.95
C TYR A 25 -11.33 -1.30 2.17
N SER A 26 -11.52 -0.77 3.37
CA SER A 26 -11.14 0.58 3.75
C SER A 26 -10.10 0.51 4.87
N ASN A 27 -8.89 1.03 4.64
CA ASN A 27 -7.77 0.95 5.59
C ASN A 27 -7.50 -0.48 6.10
N GLY A 28 -7.58 -1.47 5.20
CA GLY A 28 -7.39 -2.89 5.52
C GLY A 28 -8.56 -3.57 6.22
N ARG A 29 -9.61 -2.84 6.62
CA ARG A 29 -10.85 -3.38 7.17
C ARG A 29 -11.84 -3.74 6.05
N ASP A 30 -12.57 -4.83 6.24
CA ASP A 30 -13.70 -5.19 5.38
C ASP A 30 -14.85 -4.20 5.52
N SER A 31 -15.20 -3.52 4.43
CA SER A 31 -16.31 -2.55 4.33
C SER A 31 -17.51 -3.11 3.57
N GLY A 32 -17.48 -4.38 3.17
CA GLY A 32 -18.59 -5.05 2.51
C GLY A 32 -18.95 -4.46 1.15
N SER A 33 -20.24 -4.51 0.82
CA SER A 33 -20.79 -4.18 -0.51
C SER A 33 -21.75 -2.99 -0.51
N ASN A 34 -21.79 -2.22 0.58
CA ASN A 34 -22.76 -1.15 0.79
C ASN A 34 -22.10 0.24 0.64
N PRO A 35 -22.51 1.05 -0.33
CA PRO A 35 -21.98 2.41 -0.51
C PRO A 35 -22.13 3.34 0.71
N ALA A 36 -23.12 3.13 1.57
CA ALA A 36 -23.23 3.90 2.82
C ALA A 36 -22.07 3.57 3.77
N THR A 37 -21.81 2.28 4.00
CA THR A 37 -20.68 1.79 4.80
C THR A 37 -19.35 2.28 4.25
N TRP A 38 -19.18 2.26 2.92
CA TRP A 38 -17.96 2.76 2.27
C TRP A 38 -17.71 4.24 2.56
N ARG A 39 -18.76 5.08 2.51
CA ARG A 39 -18.64 6.51 2.83
C ARG A 39 -18.32 6.74 4.30
N ASP A 40 -18.94 5.98 5.20
CA ASP A 40 -18.74 6.15 6.64
C ASP A 40 -17.32 5.69 7.03
N ASP A 41 -16.85 4.56 6.52
CA ASP A 41 -15.49 4.08 6.74
C ASP A 41 -14.44 5.05 6.17
N ALA A 42 -14.65 5.59 4.97
CA ALA A 42 -13.76 6.59 4.39
C ALA A 42 -13.61 7.84 5.25
N ARG A 43 -14.70 8.31 5.88
CA ARG A 43 -14.67 9.47 6.81
C ARG A 43 -13.94 9.16 8.10
N ASN A 44 -13.97 7.91 8.57
CA ASN A 44 -13.31 7.54 9.81
C ASN A 44 -11.78 7.52 9.65
N ILE A 45 -11.29 7.12 8.48
CA ILE A 45 -9.85 7.03 8.18
C ILE A 45 -9.15 8.40 8.24
N THR A 46 -9.83 9.49 7.88
CA THR A 46 -9.20 10.83 7.86
C THR A 46 -8.83 11.34 9.25
N ASN A 47 -9.32 10.71 10.32
CA ASN A 47 -9.01 11.06 11.70
C ASN A 47 -7.87 10.22 12.30
N GLU A 48 -7.29 9.30 11.53
CA GLU A 48 -6.22 8.41 12.00
C GLU A 48 -4.83 8.99 11.71
N ILE A 49 -3.91 8.85 12.67
CA ILE A 49 -2.50 9.24 12.51
C ILE A 49 -1.71 8.01 12.05
N SER A 50 -1.13 8.06 10.86
CA SER A 50 -0.22 7.03 10.37
C SER A 50 1.16 7.14 11.03
N LEU A 51 1.70 6.01 11.50
CA LEU A 51 3.09 5.89 11.97
C LEU A 51 4.10 5.74 10.82
N PHE A 52 3.61 5.66 9.58
CA PHE A 52 4.38 5.49 8.38
C PHE A 52 4.20 6.68 7.45
N THR A 53 5.29 7.13 6.84
CA THR A 53 5.29 8.15 5.79
C THR A 53 5.78 7.51 4.51
N LEU A 54 5.01 7.67 3.43
CA LEU A 54 5.39 7.27 2.08
C LEU A 54 5.53 8.52 1.22
N THR A 55 6.63 8.61 0.49
CA THR A 55 6.81 9.56 -0.60
C THR A 55 7.12 8.77 -1.86
N SER A 56 6.59 9.23 -2.99
CA SER A 56 6.88 8.62 -4.27
C SER A 56 7.12 9.68 -5.34
N THR A 57 8.00 9.34 -6.28
CA THR A 57 8.15 10.06 -7.54
C THR A 57 7.99 9.06 -8.67
N SER A 58 7.46 9.51 -9.79
CA SER A 58 7.33 8.69 -10.98
C SER A 58 7.83 9.44 -12.21
N ILE A 59 8.49 8.70 -13.10
CA ILE A 59 8.96 9.19 -14.39
C ILE A 59 8.38 8.25 -15.44
N LYS A 60 7.81 8.83 -16.50
CA LYS A 60 7.32 8.08 -17.65
C LYS A 60 8.16 8.42 -18.88
N GLU A 61 8.75 7.41 -19.49
CA GLU A 61 9.52 7.52 -20.74
C GLU A 61 8.91 6.58 -21.77
N GLY A 62 8.14 7.14 -22.71
CA GLY A 62 7.38 6.34 -23.67
C GLY A 62 6.35 5.44 -22.98
N ARG A 63 6.60 4.13 -22.97
CA ARG A 63 5.77 3.11 -22.30
C ARG A 63 6.32 2.67 -20.95
N ASP A 64 7.54 3.07 -20.62
CA ASP A 64 8.18 2.69 -19.37
C ASP A 64 7.80 3.66 -18.26
N ILE A 65 7.45 3.13 -17.09
CA ILE A 65 7.14 3.89 -15.89
C ILE A 65 8.13 3.46 -14.82
N THR A 66 8.97 4.39 -14.38
CA THR A 66 9.84 4.20 -13.22
C THR A 66 9.21 4.86 -12.02
N VAL A 67 9.03 4.11 -10.93
CA VAL A 67 8.50 4.62 -9.67
C VAL A 67 9.55 4.46 -8.58
N SER A 68 9.93 5.57 -7.96
CA SER A 68 10.79 5.60 -6.79
C SER A 68 9.93 5.83 -5.56
N VAL A 69 9.99 4.90 -4.59
CA VAL A 69 9.24 5.01 -3.33
C VAL A 69 10.23 5.11 -2.17
N SER A 70 10.07 6.13 -1.33
CA SER A 70 10.75 6.28 -0.07
C SER A 70 9.75 6.11 1.06
N ALA A 71 10.09 5.28 2.02
CA ALA A 71 9.24 5.00 3.17
C ALA A 71 10.01 5.28 4.46
N LYS A 72 9.33 5.89 5.43
CA LYS A 72 9.84 6.13 6.79
C LYS A 72 8.83 5.61 7.80
N SER A 73 9.33 5.18 8.95
CA SER A 73 8.49 4.84 10.10
C SER A 73 8.96 5.57 11.34
N LEU A 74 8.01 5.91 12.20
CA LEU A 74 8.26 6.42 13.55
C LEU A 74 8.49 5.29 14.57
N ILE A 75 8.33 4.03 14.16
CA ILE A 75 8.48 2.85 14.99
C ILE A 75 9.39 1.82 14.33
N ASP A 76 10.06 1.01 15.15
CA ASP A 76 10.69 -0.21 14.67
C ASP A 76 9.59 -1.24 14.33
N THR A 77 9.74 -1.94 13.22
CA THR A 77 8.92 -3.11 12.93
C THR A 77 9.73 -4.36 13.19
N SER A 78 9.14 -5.33 13.90
CA SER A 78 9.78 -6.63 14.10
C SER A 78 10.08 -7.30 12.74
N PRO A 79 11.19 -8.02 12.58
CA PRO A 79 11.44 -8.86 11.40
C PRO A 79 10.33 -9.89 11.13
N ASN A 80 9.57 -10.23 12.18
CA ASN A 80 8.43 -11.14 12.14
C ASN A 80 7.11 -10.45 11.78
N THR A 81 7.07 -9.10 11.74
CA THR A 81 5.92 -8.36 11.24
C THR A 81 5.82 -8.55 9.73
N GLU A 82 4.64 -8.95 9.25
CA GLU A 82 4.37 -9.11 7.82
C GLU A 82 3.91 -7.78 7.20
N LEU A 83 4.81 -6.79 7.16
CA LEU A 83 4.51 -5.51 6.53
C LEU A 83 4.85 -5.56 5.03
N LYS A 84 3.93 -5.12 4.17
CA LYS A 84 4.06 -5.20 2.71
C LYS A 84 3.79 -3.86 2.04
N LEU A 85 4.63 -3.52 1.06
CA LEU A 85 4.45 -2.38 0.17
C LEU A 85 3.73 -2.81 -1.11
N PHE A 86 2.62 -2.12 -1.40
CA PHE A 86 1.90 -2.22 -2.67
C PHE A 86 2.10 -0.94 -3.49
N VAL A 87 2.52 -1.09 -4.74
CA VAL A 87 2.61 0.03 -5.70
C VAL A 87 1.76 -0.33 -6.90
N ALA A 88 0.63 0.36 -7.06
CA ALA A 88 -0.35 0.09 -8.11
C ALA A 88 -0.21 1.09 -9.27
N VAL A 89 -0.29 0.60 -10.50
CA VAL A 89 -0.55 1.44 -11.67
C VAL A 89 -2.06 1.51 -11.86
N VAL A 90 -2.58 2.73 -11.91
CA VAL A 90 -4.02 3.00 -12.02
C VAL A 90 -4.28 3.78 -13.30
N LEU A 91 -5.28 3.35 -14.06
CA LEU A 91 -5.84 4.14 -15.15
C LEU A 91 -7.00 4.97 -14.62
N ASP A 92 -6.96 6.27 -14.90
CA ASP A 92 -8.00 7.24 -14.51
C ASP A 92 -9.38 6.80 -15.02
N LYS A 93 -9.48 6.44 -16.30
CA LYS A 93 -10.71 5.94 -16.91
C LYS A 93 -10.46 4.79 -17.89
N VAL A 94 -11.27 3.74 -17.79
CA VAL A 94 -11.37 2.68 -18.78
C VAL A 94 -12.82 2.53 -19.19
N VAL A 95 -13.07 2.45 -20.50
CA VAL A 95 -14.41 2.30 -21.07
C VAL A 95 -14.59 0.89 -21.61
N TYR A 96 -15.60 0.18 -21.12
CA TYR A 96 -16.05 -1.11 -21.64
C TYR A 96 -17.47 -0.98 -22.20
N PRO A 97 -17.64 -0.63 -23.49
CA PRO A 97 -18.96 -0.39 -24.09
C PRO A 97 -19.90 -1.59 -24.00
N SER A 98 -19.35 -2.81 -23.96
CA SER A 98 -20.10 -4.07 -23.91
C SER A 98 -20.09 -4.73 -22.52
N SER A 99 -19.95 -3.94 -21.45
CA SER A 99 -19.95 -4.48 -20.09
C SER A 99 -21.30 -5.15 -19.77
N PRO A 100 -21.32 -6.43 -19.36
CA PRO A 100 -22.56 -7.18 -19.14
C PRO A 100 -23.49 -6.61 -18.07
N ASN A 101 -22.96 -5.78 -17.16
CA ASN A 101 -23.72 -5.15 -16.08
C ASN A 101 -24.23 -3.74 -16.44
N GLY A 102 -24.05 -3.29 -17.68
CA GLY A 102 -24.46 -1.96 -18.14
C GLY A 102 -23.59 -0.80 -17.63
N LEU A 103 -22.60 -1.06 -16.77
CA LEU A 103 -21.64 -0.06 -16.33
C LEU A 103 -20.49 -0.01 -17.33
N THR A 104 -20.46 1.04 -18.15
CA THR A 104 -19.49 1.19 -19.24
C THR A 104 -18.24 1.95 -18.83
N ASP A 105 -18.39 2.88 -17.89
CA ASP A 105 -17.29 3.74 -17.44
C ASP A 105 -16.76 3.22 -16.10
N HIS A 106 -15.45 2.95 -16.05
CA HIS A 106 -14.75 2.52 -14.84
C HIS A 106 -13.63 3.50 -14.53
N TYR A 107 -13.61 3.99 -13.30
CA TYR A 107 -12.62 4.94 -12.82
C TYR A 107 -11.65 4.27 -11.84
N ASP A 108 -10.45 4.81 -11.74
CA ASP A 108 -9.40 4.35 -10.83
C ASP A 108 -9.11 2.84 -10.95
N VAL A 109 -9.00 2.36 -12.19
CA VAL A 109 -8.83 0.95 -12.48
C VAL A 109 -7.37 0.53 -12.29
N VAL A 110 -7.12 -0.34 -11.30
CA VAL A 110 -5.80 -0.97 -11.12
C VAL A 110 -5.48 -1.89 -12.30
N VAL A 111 -4.42 -1.57 -13.03
CA VAL A 111 -3.95 -2.33 -14.20
C VAL A 111 -2.63 -3.03 -14.00
N ASP A 112 -1.89 -2.72 -12.92
CA ASP A 112 -0.70 -3.48 -12.56
C ASP A 112 -0.33 -3.26 -11.08
N LEU A 113 0.43 -4.19 -10.51
CA LEU A 113 1.08 -4.06 -9.21
C LEU A 113 2.60 -4.21 -9.38
N LEU A 114 3.31 -3.08 -9.39
CA LEU A 114 4.77 -3.01 -9.61
C LEU A 114 5.58 -3.70 -8.49
N SER A 115 4.98 -3.90 -7.32
CA SER A 115 5.59 -4.63 -6.20
C SER A 115 5.24 -6.12 -6.18
N GLY A 116 4.56 -6.63 -7.21
CA GLY A 116 4.03 -7.99 -7.30
C GLY A 116 2.65 -8.14 -6.65
N ASN A 117 1.92 -9.18 -7.04
CA ASN A 117 0.53 -9.39 -6.58
C ASN A 117 0.38 -9.56 -5.07
N SER A 118 1.41 -10.11 -4.41
CA SER A 118 1.44 -10.26 -2.96
C SER A 118 2.08 -9.08 -2.23
N GLY A 119 2.50 -8.04 -2.96
CA GLY A 119 3.28 -6.93 -2.43
C GLY A 119 4.71 -7.33 -2.06
N LYS A 120 5.53 -6.32 -1.75
CA LYS A 120 6.93 -6.51 -1.36
C LYS A 120 7.07 -6.40 0.15
N LYS A 121 7.64 -7.41 0.81
CA LYS A 121 7.93 -7.33 2.25
C LYS A 121 8.88 -6.16 2.53
N ILE A 122 8.56 -5.35 3.53
CA ILE A 122 9.39 -4.25 4.02
C ILE A 122 9.63 -4.40 5.52
N ILE A 123 10.80 -3.98 5.97
CA ILE A 123 11.17 -3.92 7.38
C ILE A 123 11.68 -2.50 7.63
N PHE A 124 11.09 -1.83 8.62
CA PHE A 124 11.57 -0.56 9.10
C PHE A 124 12.46 -0.75 10.31
N GLU A 125 13.66 -0.21 10.21
CA GLU A 125 14.47 0.17 11.35
C GLU A 125 14.19 1.66 11.59
N ALA A 126 13.72 2.01 12.78
CA ALA A 126 13.44 3.37 13.18
C ALA A 126 14.70 4.21 13.00
N ASN A 127 14.57 5.33 12.26
CA ASN A 127 15.60 6.37 12.16
C ASN A 127 15.63 7.21 13.45
N LEU A 128 15.57 6.58 14.61
CA LEU A 128 16.01 7.20 15.85
C LEU A 128 17.52 7.02 15.85
N SER A 129 18.23 8.13 15.63
CA SER A 129 19.66 8.23 15.86
C SER A 129 20.00 7.39 17.09
N LYS A 130 20.75 6.30 16.88
CA LYS A 130 21.38 5.54 17.95
C LYS A 130 22.39 6.48 18.62
N LEU A 131 21.89 7.40 19.45
CA LEU A 131 22.66 8.12 20.43
C LEU A 131 23.09 7.07 21.45
N LYS A 132 24.19 6.38 21.15
CA LYS A 132 24.98 5.76 22.20
C LYS A 132 25.55 6.90 23.01
N PRO A 133 25.21 7.06 24.31
CA PRO A 133 26.01 7.91 25.17
C PRO A 133 27.39 7.25 25.24
N LEU A 134 28.39 7.90 24.67
CA LEU A 134 29.77 7.50 24.90
C LEU A 134 30.14 7.96 26.32
N ILE A 135 29.76 7.18 27.33
CA ILE A 135 30.29 7.35 28.68
C ILE A 135 31.59 6.54 28.73
N GLY A 136 32.67 7.18 28.28
CA GLY A 136 34.03 6.72 28.52
C GLY A 136 34.62 7.51 29.68
N HIS A 137 34.84 6.85 30.83
CA HIS A 137 35.70 7.38 31.87
C HIS A 137 37.16 7.14 31.49
N PHE A 138 37.92 8.22 31.29
CA PHE A 138 39.37 8.15 31.20
C PHE A 138 39.96 8.76 32.48
N ARG A 139 40.62 7.92 33.29
CA ARG A 139 41.51 8.39 34.36
C ARG A 139 42.85 8.74 33.73
N SER A 140 43.42 9.90 34.06
CA SER A 140 44.84 10.13 33.84
C SER A 140 45.62 9.18 34.75
N MET A 141 46.58 8.46 34.19
CA MET A 141 47.68 7.92 34.96
C MET A 141 48.86 8.81 34.63
N ASP A 142 49.17 9.72 35.55
CA ASP A 142 50.46 10.38 35.62
C ASP A 142 51.48 9.31 36.02
N GLN A 143 52.49 9.08 35.17
CA GLN A 143 53.86 8.74 35.54
C GLN A 143 54.82 9.34 34.52
#